data_AF-A0A7V3P2J5-F1
#
_entry.id   AF-A0A7V3P2J5-F1
#
_cell.length_a   1.000
_cell.length_b   1.000
_cell.length_c   1.000
_cell.angle_alpha   90.00
_cell.angle_beta   90.00
_cell.angle_gamma   90.00
#
_symmetry.space_group_name_H-M   'P 1'
#
loop_
_entity.id
_entity.type
_entity.pdbx_description
1 polymer ?
#
loop_
_entity_poly.entity_id
_entity_poly.type
_entity_poly.pdbx_seq_one_letter_code
_entity_poly.pdbx_strand_id
1 'polypeptide(L)'
;MNRKQLSLVTVITLSLACLCSIAQAAETTGGLIPPPPISVPYGGRVVTEINISDADILGVIKQMIPAVGEVIATIAPAVKEQGDAGKGSVVMEALQKVDFQGLADAISGIKNIRVLVVSYPRQIGSAELLEQLDAGVAKLGRFSRIIANTDTSADSPMGLLAVYAQADGNGYVGYGFDSGSRKLFAFRLIGSADAQKLIKWGTETVKTVVGAIRQATSDETEKPQSQ
;
A
#
# COMPACT_ATOMS: atom_id res chain seq x y z
N MET A 1 17.48 2.90 -3.81
CA MET A 1 16.56 1.77 -4.09
C MET A 1 16.50 1.53 -5.60
N ASN A 2 16.68 0.31 -6.12
CA ASN A 2 16.70 0.09 -7.57
C ASN A 2 15.32 0.40 -8.19
N ARG A 3 15.28 1.03 -9.39
CA ARG A 3 14.05 1.44 -10.10
C ARG A 3 12.97 0.34 -10.16
N LYS A 4 13.38 -0.93 -10.19
CA LYS A 4 12.49 -2.10 -10.18
C LYS A 4 11.76 -2.31 -8.84
N GLN A 5 12.40 -2.01 -7.72
CA GLN A 5 11.77 -2.07 -6.39
C GLN A 5 10.83 -0.87 -6.16
N LEU A 6 11.20 0.31 -6.67
CA LEU A 6 10.31 1.47 -6.67
C LEU A 6 9.03 1.18 -7.48
N SER A 7 9.17 0.60 -8.68
CA SER A 7 8.02 0.23 -9.52
C SER A 7 7.10 -0.82 -8.87
N LEU A 8 7.64 -1.76 -8.10
CA LEU A 8 6.85 -2.78 -7.40
C LEU A 8 6.05 -2.17 -6.23
N VAL A 9 6.69 -1.30 -5.43
CA VAL A 9 6.01 -0.57 -4.36
C VAL A 9 4.92 0.34 -4.94
N THR A 10 5.19 1.01 -6.06
CA THR A 10 4.20 1.84 -6.75
C THR A 10 3.03 0.99 -7.27
N VAL A 11 3.27 -0.17 -7.88
CA VAL A 11 2.19 -1.06 -8.37
C VAL A 11 1.35 -1.60 -7.21
N ILE A 12 1.95 -2.05 -6.10
CA ILE A 12 1.19 -2.53 -4.93
C ILE A 12 0.35 -1.40 -4.33
N THR A 13 0.90 -0.19 -4.28
CA THR A 13 0.21 1.00 -3.76
C THR A 13 -0.90 1.47 -4.72
N LEU A 14 -0.70 1.39 -6.04
CA LEU A 14 -1.72 1.69 -7.05
C LEU A 14 -2.82 0.63 -7.08
N SER A 15 -2.51 -0.64 -6.90
CA SER A 15 -3.48 -1.73 -6.82
C SER A 15 -4.37 -1.59 -5.58
N LEU A 16 -3.77 -1.22 -4.44
CA LEU A 16 -4.54 -0.83 -3.25
C LEU A 16 -5.42 0.40 -3.52
N ALA A 17 -4.93 1.40 -4.27
CA ALA A 17 -5.69 2.60 -4.62
C ALA A 17 -6.83 2.33 -5.64
N CYS A 18 -6.64 1.42 -6.60
CA CYS A 18 -7.68 0.98 -7.53
C CYS A 18 -8.79 0.21 -6.82
N LEU A 19 -8.47 -0.62 -5.83
CA LEU A 19 -9.46 -1.28 -4.96
C LEU A 19 -10.29 -0.26 -4.17
N CYS A 20 -9.72 0.90 -3.82
CA CYS A 20 -10.45 2.01 -3.20
C CYS A 20 -11.36 2.77 -4.18
N SER A 21 -11.20 2.60 -5.50
CA SER A 21 -12.03 3.28 -6.52
C SER A 21 -13.30 2.51 -6.84
N ILE A 22 -13.26 1.17 -6.72
CA ILE A 22 -14.44 0.28 -6.83
C ILE A 22 -15.35 0.44 -5.60
N ALA A 23 -14.79 1.00 -4.52
CA ALA A 23 -15.47 1.20 -3.25
C ALA A 23 -16.55 2.29 -3.20
N GLN A 24 -16.53 3.21 -4.15
CA GLN A 24 -17.46 4.35 -4.17
C GLN A 24 -18.92 3.96 -4.42
N ALA A 25 -19.23 2.67 -4.56
CA ALA A 25 -20.59 2.17 -4.74
C ALA A 25 -21.27 1.66 -3.43
N ALA A 26 -20.58 1.70 -2.28
CA ALA A 26 -21.13 1.22 -1.01
C ALA A 26 -21.45 2.38 -0.05
N GLU A 27 -22.23 3.36 -0.52
CA GLU A 27 -22.93 4.26 0.39
C GLU A 27 -24.34 3.73 0.62
N THR A 28 -24.68 3.51 1.90
CA THR A 28 -26.02 3.47 2.54
C THR A 28 -26.24 2.22 3.38
N THR A 29 -25.75 2.20 4.63
CA THR A 29 -26.51 1.80 5.83
C THR A 29 -25.61 1.76 7.07
N GLY A 30 -25.92 2.57 8.08
CA GLY A 30 -25.27 2.53 9.40
C GLY A 30 -24.55 3.82 9.73
N GLY A 31 -24.78 4.36 10.94
CA GLY A 31 -24.25 5.66 11.36
C GLY A 31 -22.74 5.79 11.11
N LEU A 32 -22.35 6.92 10.51
CA LEU A 32 -20.97 7.22 10.13
C LEU A 32 -20.04 7.04 11.34
N ILE A 33 -19.18 6.02 11.29
CA ILE A 33 -18.11 5.86 12.27
C ILE A 33 -17.15 7.05 12.07
N PRO A 34 -16.87 7.85 13.11
CA PRO A 34 -15.96 8.98 12.95
C PRO A 34 -14.59 8.47 12.47
N PRO A 35 -14.03 9.09 11.42
CA PRO A 35 -12.78 8.63 10.85
C PRO A 35 -11.66 8.76 11.87
N PRO A 36 -10.70 7.83 11.89
CA PRO A 36 -9.67 7.84 12.91
C PRO A 36 -8.79 9.09 12.76
N PRO A 37 -8.43 9.76 13.87
CA PRO A 37 -7.75 11.05 13.78
C PRO A 37 -6.33 10.91 13.25
N ILE A 38 -5.92 11.84 12.39
CA ILE A 38 -4.55 12.03 11.90
C ILE A 38 -4.16 13.46 12.22
N SER A 39 -2.97 13.66 12.78
CA SER A 39 -2.45 15.00 13.02
C SER A 39 -1.87 15.57 11.73
N VAL A 40 -2.35 16.74 11.32
CA VAL A 40 -1.81 17.47 10.17
C VAL A 40 -0.92 18.59 10.71
N PRO A 41 0.39 18.60 10.41
CA PRO A 41 1.31 19.66 10.83
C PRO A 41 0.91 21.04 10.30
N TYR A 42 1.40 22.09 10.96
CA TYR A 42 1.03 23.48 10.65
C TYR A 42 1.37 23.85 9.20
N GLY A 43 0.48 24.61 8.56
CA GLY A 43 0.63 25.04 7.17
C GLY A 43 0.23 23.98 6.13
N GLY A 44 -0.08 22.74 6.54
CA GLY A 44 -0.61 21.72 5.66
C GLY A 44 -2.09 21.94 5.34
N ARG A 45 -2.49 21.75 4.07
CA ARG A 45 -3.89 21.73 3.63
C ARG A 45 -4.25 20.33 3.13
N VAL A 46 -5.27 19.71 3.71
CA VAL A 46 -5.82 18.45 3.19
C VAL A 46 -6.38 18.69 1.80
N VAL A 47 -5.86 17.97 0.80
CA VAL A 47 -6.33 18.02 -0.59
C VAL A 47 -7.09 16.77 -0.99
N THR A 48 -6.82 15.65 -0.32
CA THR A 48 -7.53 14.39 -0.54
C THR A 48 -7.66 13.68 0.79
N GLU A 49 -8.83 13.10 1.02
CA GLU A 49 -9.13 12.29 2.18
C GLU A 49 -9.87 11.04 1.72
N ILE A 50 -9.37 9.88 2.13
CA ILE A 50 -9.97 8.58 1.90
C ILE A 50 -10.21 7.97 3.27
N ASN A 51 -11.45 7.58 3.53
CA ASN A 51 -11.85 6.92 4.78
C ASN A 51 -12.56 5.63 4.40
N ILE A 52 -12.09 4.51 4.95
CA ILE A 52 -12.59 3.18 4.63
C ILE A 52 -12.69 2.40 5.94
N SER A 53 -13.90 2.00 6.33
CA SER A 53 -14.11 1.17 7.52
C SER A 53 -14.71 -0.19 7.18
N ASP A 54 -14.64 -1.13 8.13
CA ASP A 54 -15.30 -2.45 8.02
C ASP A 54 -16.81 -2.36 7.87
N ALA A 55 -17.42 -1.29 8.38
CA ALA A 55 -18.84 -1.00 8.18
C ALA A 55 -19.14 -0.43 6.78
N ASP A 56 -18.11 0.04 6.07
CA ASP A 56 -18.21 0.56 4.69
C ASP A 56 -17.69 -0.52 3.71
N ILE A 57 -16.78 -0.15 2.81
CA ILE A 57 -16.22 -1.05 1.82
C ILE A 57 -15.14 -1.99 2.37
N LEU A 58 -14.54 -1.76 3.55
CA LEU A 58 -13.35 -2.54 3.93
C LEU A 58 -13.70 -4.03 4.13
N GLY A 59 -14.87 -4.30 4.71
CA GLY A 59 -15.41 -5.64 4.81
C GLY A 59 -15.63 -6.28 3.44
N VAL A 60 -16.17 -5.50 2.49
CA VAL A 60 -16.39 -5.94 1.11
C VAL A 60 -15.05 -6.19 0.39
N ILE A 61 -14.07 -5.31 0.51
CA ILE A 61 -12.72 -5.47 -0.06
C ILE A 61 -12.06 -6.73 0.50
N LYS A 62 -12.12 -6.95 1.82
CA LYS A 62 -11.57 -8.16 2.46
C LYS A 62 -12.22 -9.44 1.93
N GLN A 63 -13.54 -9.43 1.75
CA GLN A 63 -14.29 -10.56 1.19
C GLN A 63 -14.04 -10.75 -0.31
N MET A 64 -13.75 -9.68 -1.04
CA MET A 64 -13.47 -9.72 -2.47
C MET A 64 -12.04 -10.13 -2.80
N ILE A 65 -11.05 -9.92 -1.92
CA ILE A 65 -9.66 -10.29 -2.18
C ILE A 65 -9.52 -11.78 -2.57
N PRO A 66 -10.11 -12.76 -1.84
CA PRO A 66 -10.10 -14.17 -2.25
C PRO A 66 -10.78 -14.39 -3.60
N ALA A 67 -11.94 -13.77 -3.82
CA ALA A 67 -12.70 -13.90 -5.07
C ALA A 67 -11.93 -13.34 -6.30
N VAL A 68 -11.17 -12.26 -6.12
CA VAL A 68 -10.26 -11.75 -7.16
C VAL A 68 -9.18 -12.78 -7.49
N GLY A 69 -8.63 -13.45 -6.47
CA GLY A 69 -7.70 -14.57 -6.66
C GLY A 69 -8.30 -15.72 -7.47
N GLU A 70 -9.54 -16.11 -7.18
CA GLU A 70 -10.28 -17.15 -7.92
C GLU A 70 -10.56 -16.74 -9.37
N VAL A 71 -10.96 -15.49 -9.60
CA VAL A 71 -11.20 -14.95 -10.94
C VAL A 71 -9.90 -14.93 -11.76
N ILE A 72 -8.78 -14.50 -11.15
CA ILE A 72 -7.46 -14.56 -11.80
C ILE A 72 -7.07 -16.00 -12.11
N ALA A 73 -7.25 -16.93 -11.16
CA ALA A 73 -6.99 -18.36 -11.38
C ALA A 73 -7.82 -18.95 -12.54
N THR A 74 -9.05 -18.46 -12.71
CA THR A 74 -9.99 -18.92 -13.75
C THR A 74 -9.72 -18.31 -15.12
N ILE A 75 -9.36 -17.02 -15.19
CA ILE A 75 -9.19 -16.28 -16.46
C ILE A 75 -7.79 -16.44 -17.05
N ALA A 76 -6.74 -16.47 -16.22
CA ALA A 76 -5.37 -16.51 -16.73
C ALA A 76 -4.99 -17.77 -17.57
N PRO A 77 -5.59 -18.97 -17.40
CA PRO A 77 -5.40 -20.08 -18.34
C PRO A 77 -5.97 -19.76 -19.73
N ALA A 78 -7.11 -19.06 -19.83
CA ALA A 78 -7.72 -18.68 -21.09
C ALA A 78 -6.95 -17.57 -21.82
N VAL A 79 -6.33 -16.65 -21.07
CA VAL A 79 -5.44 -15.61 -21.64
C VAL A 79 -4.15 -16.22 -22.19
N LYS A 80 -3.66 -17.31 -21.61
CA LYS A 80 -2.49 -18.06 -22.10
C LYS A 80 -2.76 -18.75 -23.45
N GLU A 81 -3.98 -19.23 -23.68
CA GLU A 81 -4.35 -19.91 -24.93
C GLU A 81 -4.58 -18.94 -26.11
N GLN A 82 -4.84 -17.65 -25.86
CA GLN A 82 -5.08 -16.65 -26.91
C GLN A 82 -3.83 -16.01 -27.54
N GLY A 83 -2.62 -16.48 -27.19
CA GLY A 83 -1.49 -16.42 -28.12
C GLY A 83 -0.60 -15.18 -28.12
N ASP A 84 -0.56 -14.37 -27.06
CA ASP A 84 0.47 -13.34 -26.91
C ASP A 84 1.46 -13.73 -25.80
N ALA A 85 2.58 -14.32 -26.19
CA ALA A 85 3.72 -14.66 -25.32
C ALA A 85 4.50 -13.41 -24.88
N GLY A 86 3.79 -12.34 -24.55
CA GLY A 86 4.35 -11.08 -24.07
C GLY A 86 4.42 -11.02 -22.55
N LYS A 87 5.08 -9.97 -22.04
CA LYS A 87 5.25 -9.69 -20.60
C LYS A 87 3.94 -9.67 -19.78
N GLY A 88 2.79 -9.46 -20.43
CA GLY A 88 1.46 -9.55 -19.81
C GLY A 88 1.07 -10.97 -19.36
N SER A 89 1.44 -12.01 -20.11
CA SER A 89 1.18 -13.41 -19.77
C SER A 89 1.95 -13.85 -18.52
N VAL A 90 3.23 -13.47 -18.42
CA VAL A 90 4.12 -13.80 -17.29
C VAL A 90 3.64 -13.15 -15.99
N VAL A 91 3.17 -11.90 -16.06
CA VAL A 91 2.63 -11.20 -14.90
C VAL A 91 1.31 -11.83 -14.46
N MET A 92 0.44 -12.26 -15.38
CA MET A 92 -0.80 -12.95 -15.04
C MET A 92 -0.56 -14.33 -14.42
N GLU A 93 0.40 -15.12 -14.93
CA GLU A 93 0.79 -16.40 -14.31
C GLU A 93 1.40 -16.21 -12.91
N ALA A 94 2.15 -15.12 -12.71
CA ALA A 94 2.68 -14.79 -11.39
C ALA A 94 1.56 -14.40 -10.42
N LEU A 95 0.56 -13.65 -10.89
CA LEU A 95 -0.60 -13.25 -10.08
C LEU A 95 -1.47 -14.44 -9.68
N GLN A 96 -1.61 -15.47 -10.52
CA GLN A 96 -2.31 -16.72 -10.14
C GLN A 96 -1.69 -17.43 -8.93
N LYS A 97 -0.40 -17.22 -8.69
CA LYS A 97 0.36 -17.87 -7.62
C LYS A 97 0.44 -17.00 -6.35
N VAL A 98 -0.17 -15.82 -6.36
CA VAL A 98 -0.25 -14.96 -5.18
C VAL A 98 -1.29 -15.51 -4.22
N ASP A 99 -0.92 -15.67 -2.96
CA ASP A 99 -1.84 -16.12 -1.91
C ASP A 99 -2.74 -14.97 -1.46
N PHE A 100 -3.81 -14.71 -2.21
CA PHE A 100 -4.79 -13.67 -1.86
C PHE A 100 -5.54 -14.00 -0.57
N GLN A 101 -5.74 -15.27 -0.24
CA GLN A 101 -6.35 -15.66 1.04
C GLN A 101 -5.43 -15.26 2.21
N GLY A 102 -4.13 -15.53 2.09
CA GLY A 102 -3.12 -15.10 3.06
C GLY A 102 -3.10 -13.58 3.26
N LEU A 103 -3.30 -12.79 2.19
CA LEU A 103 -3.46 -11.34 2.31
C LEU A 103 -4.73 -10.97 3.09
N ALA A 104 -5.88 -11.54 2.74
CA ALA A 104 -7.16 -11.28 3.41
C ALA A 104 -7.08 -11.63 4.91
N ASP A 105 -6.50 -12.78 5.24
CA ASP A 105 -6.27 -13.21 6.63
C ASP A 105 -5.34 -12.25 7.38
N ALA A 106 -4.29 -11.76 6.70
CA ALA A 106 -3.31 -10.86 7.30
C ALA A 106 -3.90 -9.47 7.61
N ILE A 107 -4.89 -9.02 6.84
CA ILE A 107 -5.56 -7.72 7.03
C ILE A 107 -6.91 -7.84 7.73
N SER A 108 -7.37 -9.04 8.05
CA SER A 108 -8.71 -9.32 8.61
C SER A 108 -9.02 -8.50 9.86
N GLY A 109 -8.02 -8.25 10.72
CA GLY A 109 -8.16 -7.47 11.95
C GLY A 109 -8.17 -5.95 11.77
N ILE A 110 -7.97 -5.41 10.56
CA ILE A 110 -8.00 -3.97 10.30
C ILE A 110 -9.45 -3.48 10.29
N LYS A 111 -9.85 -2.61 11.20
CA LYS A 111 -11.24 -2.13 11.29
C LYS A 111 -11.51 -0.85 10.52
N ASN A 112 -10.50 0.00 10.39
CA ASN A 112 -10.64 1.30 9.75
C ASN A 112 -9.29 1.79 9.22
N ILE A 113 -9.31 2.37 8.03
CA ILE A 113 -8.18 2.99 7.36
C ILE A 113 -8.59 4.39 6.96
N ARG A 114 -7.79 5.38 7.38
CA ARG A 114 -7.84 6.74 6.85
C ARG A 114 -6.54 7.06 6.16
N VAL A 115 -6.64 7.69 4.99
CA VAL A 115 -5.50 8.22 4.24
C VAL A 115 -5.77 9.67 3.92
N LEU A 116 -4.78 10.53 4.15
CA LEU A 116 -4.78 11.94 3.80
C LEU A 116 -3.65 12.23 2.83
N VAL A 117 -3.93 13.05 1.83
CA VAL A 117 -2.92 13.77 1.06
C VAL A 117 -3.01 15.22 1.47
N VAL A 118 -1.90 15.77 1.94
CA VAL A 118 -1.79 17.13 2.45
C VAL A 118 -0.78 17.88 1.61
N SER A 119 -1.15 19.05 1.09
CA SER A 119 -0.27 19.92 0.32
C SER A 119 0.26 21.06 1.20
N TYR A 120 1.53 21.40 1.04
CA TYR A 120 2.15 22.53 1.70
C TYR A 120 2.40 23.70 0.72
N PRO A 121 2.03 24.94 1.07
CA PRO A 121 2.21 26.10 0.20
C PRO A 121 3.68 26.54 0.11
N ARG A 122 4.49 26.18 1.10
CA ARG A 122 5.93 26.48 1.19
C ARG A 122 6.70 25.21 1.48
N GLN A 123 7.99 25.22 1.16
CA GLN A 123 8.87 24.12 1.53
C GLN A 123 9.06 24.12 3.04
N ILE A 124 8.92 22.95 3.66
CA ILE A 124 9.12 22.75 5.09
C ILE A 124 10.32 21.81 5.27
N GLY A 125 11.12 22.03 6.30
CA GLY A 125 12.25 21.15 6.61
C GLY A 125 11.75 19.80 7.13
N SER A 126 12.34 18.70 6.67
CA SER A 126 11.93 17.36 7.12
C SER A 126 12.09 17.14 8.63
N ALA A 127 13.11 17.75 9.24
CA ALA A 127 13.34 17.67 10.69
C ALA A 127 12.24 18.41 11.47
N GLU A 128 11.93 19.65 11.08
CA GLU A 128 10.83 20.44 11.65
C GLU A 128 9.49 19.71 11.47
N LEU A 129 9.25 19.16 10.29
CA LEU A 129 8.05 18.39 10.02
C LEU A 129 7.94 17.15 10.92
N LEU A 130 9.05 16.41 11.12
CA LEU A 130 9.08 15.26 12.00
C LEU A 130 8.76 15.63 13.46
N GLU A 131 9.31 16.74 13.97
CA GLU A 131 9.00 17.23 15.33
C GLU A 131 7.51 17.55 15.49
N GLN A 132 6.91 18.22 14.51
CA GLN A 132 5.47 18.50 14.52
C GLN A 132 4.64 17.22 14.47
N LEU A 133 5.08 16.22 13.69
CA LEU A 133 4.43 14.91 13.62
C LEU A 133 4.54 14.14 14.93
N ASP A 134 5.72 14.12 15.57
CA ASP A 134 5.93 13.49 16.88
C ASP A 134 4.99 14.11 17.93
N ALA A 135 4.93 15.45 17.99
CA ALA A 135 4.03 16.17 18.89
C ALA A 135 2.55 15.92 18.56
N GLY A 136 2.21 15.83 17.27
CA GLY A 136 0.87 15.51 16.80
C GLY A 136 0.43 14.12 17.20
N VAL A 137 1.26 13.11 16.97
CA VAL A 137 1.00 11.70 17.30
C VAL A 137 0.89 11.50 18.82
N ALA A 138 1.70 12.19 19.61
CA ALA A 138 1.61 12.14 21.08
C ALA A 138 0.24 12.60 21.61
N LYS A 139 -0.45 13.50 20.89
CA LYS A 139 -1.83 13.93 21.22
C LYS A 139 -2.89 12.92 20.83
N LEU A 140 -2.61 12.02 19.88
CA LEU A 140 -3.54 10.99 19.42
C LEU A 140 -3.60 9.79 20.36
N GLY A 141 -2.57 9.60 21.21
CA GLY A 141 -2.49 8.49 22.15
C GLY A 141 -1.06 8.04 22.44
N ARG A 142 -0.92 6.81 22.96
CA ARG A 142 0.38 6.20 23.26
C ARG A 142 0.92 5.45 22.05
N PHE A 143 1.89 6.07 21.38
CA PHE A 143 2.55 5.53 20.21
C PHE A 143 4.05 5.42 20.40
N SER A 144 4.61 4.36 19.85
CA SER A 144 6.05 4.17 19.69
C SER A 144 6.42 4.35 18.23
N ARG A 145 7.40 5.20 17.96
CA ARG A 145 7.94 5.36 16.60
C ARG A 145 8.78 4.14 16.25
N ILE A 146 8.46 3.50 15.13
CA ILE A 146 9.16 2.29 14.65
C ILE A 146 10.07 2.56 13.45
N ILE A 147 9.76 3.60 12.67
CA ILE A 147 10.57 4.06 11.53
C ILE A 147 10.64 5.57 11.57
N ALA A 148 11.84 6.12 11.37
CA ALA A 148 12.07 7.54 11.10
C ALA A 148 13.23 7.66 10.11
N ASN A 149 12.94 8.18 8.92
CA ASN A 149 13.96 8.49 7.93
C ASN A 149 13.72 9.91 7.41
N THR A 150 14.69 10.80 7.63
CA THR A 150 14.69 12.19 7.15
C THR A 150 15.68 12.38 6.00
N ASP A 151 16.17 11.30 5.39
CA ASP A 151 17.13 11.38 4.30
C ASP A 151 16.52 12.14 3.12
N THR A 152 17.14 13.27 2.80
CA THR A 152 16.79 14.18 1.71
C THR A 152 17.76 14.05 0.54
N SER A 153 18.60 13.03 0.53
CA SER A 153 19.50 12.74 -0.58
C SER A 153 18.73 12.60 -1.90
N ALA A 154 19.38 12.94 -3.02
CA ALA A 154 18.78 12.82 -4.35
C ALA A 154 18.32 11.39 -4.70
N ASP A 155 18.84 10.38 -3.99
CA ASP A 155 18.51 8.97 -4.13
C ASP A 155 17.28 8.53 -3.29
N SER A 156 16.80 9.39 -2.40
CA SER A 156 15.57 9.20 -1.61
C SER A 156 14.46 10.11 -2.13
N PRO A 157 13.47 9.58 -2.87
CA PRO A 157 12.37 10.39 -3.39
C PRO A 157 11.44 10.94 -2.29
N MET A 158 11.56 10.45 -1.06
CA MET A 158 10.83 10.98 0.09
C MET A 158 11.78 11.72 1.02
N GLY A 159 11.50 12.99 1.28
CA GLY A 159 12.24 13.79 2.24
C GLY A 159 11.94 13.41 3.70
N LEU A 160 10.85 12.69 3.97
CA LEU A 160 10.53 12.12 5.28
C LEU A 160 9.74 10.82 5.15
N LEU A 161 10.04 9.83 5.99
CA LEU A 161 9.18 8.69 6.31
C LEU A 161 9.15 8.50 7.82
N ALA A 162 7.96 8.49 8.41
CA ALA A 162 7.77 8.18 9.82
C ALA A 162 6.62 7.22 10.01
N VAL A 163 6.81 6.19 10.82
CA VAL A 163 5.75 5.23 11.18
C VAL A 163 5.74 5.02 12.68
N TYR A 164 4.53 5.02 13.23
CA TYR A 164 4.23 4.91 14.65
C TYR A 164 3.28 3.75 14.88
N ALA A 165 3.58 2.91 15.85
CA ALA A 165 2.72 1.81 16.28
C ALA A 165 2.12 2.13 17.65
N GLN A 166 0.84 1.84 17.84
CA GLN A 166 0.20 1.98 19.14
C GLN A 166 0.76 0.95 20.11
N ALA A 167 0.89 1.30 21.40
CA ALA A 167 1.52 0.43 22.39
C ALA A 167 0.82 -0.95 22.58
N ASP A 168 -0.48 -1.02 22.28
CA ASP A 168 -1.29 -2.24 22.33
C ASP A 168 -1.31 -3.02 21.00
N GLY A 169 -0.59 -2.55 19.97
CA GLY A 169 -0.56 -3.16 18.64
C GLY A 169 -1.83 -2.97 17.81
N ASN A 170 -2.81 -2.20 18.30
CA ASN A 170 -4.14 -2.06 17.66
C ASN A 170 -4.25 -0.85 16.73
N GLY A 171 -3.13 -0.33 16.25
CA GLY A 171 -3.17 0.68 15.22
C GLY A 171 -1.81 1.25 14.85
N TYR A 172 -1.77 1.83 13.67
CA TYR A 172 -0.57 2.44 13.11
C TYR A 172 -0.88 3.84 12.60
N VAL A 173 0.07 4.76 12.73
CA VAL A 173 0.05 6.06 12.06
C VAL A 173 1.30 6.12 11.19
N GLY A 174 1.18 6.51 9.93
CA GLY A 174 2.36 6.70 9.09
C GLY A 174 2.28 7.97 8.28
N TYR A 175 3.45 8.48 7.94
CA TYR A 175 3.65 9.73 7.24
C TYR A 175 4.79 9.57 6.25
N GLY A 176 4.56 9.98 5.00
CA GLY A 176 5.58 10.11 3.96
C GLY A 176 5.53 11.51 3.38
N PHE A 177 6.63 12.26 3.42
CA PHE A 177 6.72 13.59 2.82
C PHE A 177 7.58 13.54 1.56
N ASP A 178 7.00 13.95 0.45
CA ASP A 178 7.72 14.23 -0.80
C ASP A 178 8.04 15.73 -0.83
N SER A 179 9.32 16.06 -0.67
CA SER A 179 9.83 17.44 -0.67
C SER A 179 9.73 18.09 -2.04
N GLY A 180 9.81 17.32 -3.13
CA GLY A 180 9.72 17.81 -4.49
C GLY A 180 8.30 18.26 -4.84
N SER A 181 7.29 17.45 -4.49
CA SER A 181 5.89 17.83 -4.70
C SER A 181 5.27 18.63 -3.55
N ARG A 182 5.98 18.78 -2.43
CA ARG A 182 5.50 19.42 -1.19
C ARG A 182 4.22 18.77 -0.66
N LYS A 183 4.15 17.44 -0.77
CA LYS A 183 3.00 16.64 -0.33
C LYS A 183 3.38 15.73 0.81
N LEU A 184 2.54 15.73 1.84
CA LEU A 184 2.55 14.76 2.93
C LEU A 184 1.43 13.75 2.70
N PHE A 185 1.80 12.49 2.61
CA PHE A 185 0.89 11.35 2.60
C PHE A 185 0.83 10.84 4.03
N ALA A 186 -0.35 10.88 4.64
CA ALA A 186 -0.55 10.39 6.00
C ALA A 186 -1.56 9.25 6.00
N PHE A 187 -1.38 8.26 6.85
CA PHE A 187 -2.38 7.22 7.05
C PHE A 187 -2.55 6.89 8.52
N ARG A 188 -3.74 6.41 8.87
CA ARG A 188 -4.09 5.87 10.17
C ARG A 188 -4.86 4.57 9.98
N LEU A 189 -4.35 3.53 10.61
CA LEU A 189 -4.96 2.22 10.63
C LEU A 189 -5.41 1.93 12.06
N ILE A 190 -6.68 1.56 12.24
CA ILE A 190 -7.25 1.07 13.50
C ILE A 190 -7.52 -0.42 13.37
N GLY A 191 -7.17 -1.17 14.40
CA GLY A 191 -7.17 -2.64 14.38
C GLY A 191 -5.75 -3.18 14.18
N SER A 192 -5.64 -4.49 14.19
CA SER A 192 -4.36 -5.19 14.04
C SER A 192 -4.28 -5.82 12.67
N ALA A 193 -3.21 -5.51 11.94
CA ALA A 193 -2.76 -6.37 10.88
C ALA A 193 -1.84 -7.42 11.49
N ASP A 194 -1.96 -8.67 11.06
CA ASP A 194 -1.01 -9.70 11.44
C ASP A 194 0.29 -9.47 10.67
N ALA A 195 1.22 -8.75 11.30
CA ALA A 195 2.48 -8.37 10.70
C ALA A 195 3.29 -9.58 10.24
N GLN A 196 3.22 -10.71 10.95
CA GLN A 196 3.93 -11.93 10.55
C GLN A 196 3.32 -12.50 9.27
N LYS A 197 1.99 -12.57 9.18
CA LYS A 197 1.30 -13.01 7.95
C LYS A 197 1.53 -12.04 6.80
N LEU A 198 1.50 -10.73 7.03
CA LEU A 198 1.79 -9.72 5.99
C LEU A 198 3.22 -9.82 5.48
N ILE A 199 4.21 -9.99 6.36
CA ILE A 199 5.61 -10.16 5.97
C ILE A 199 5.79 -11.47 5.19
N LYS A 200 5.20 -12.56 5.67
CA LYS A 200 5.23 -13.86 4.98
C LYS A 200 4.62 -13.73 3.58
N TRP A 201 3.38 -13.24 3.51
CA TRP A 201 2.66 -13.02 2.26
C TRP A 201 3.45 -12.11 1.30
N GLY A 202 3.97 -10.98 1.80
CA GLY A 202 4.75 -10.04 1.00
C GLY A 202 6.03 -10.68 0.48
N THR A 203 6.74 -11.45 1.30
CA THR A 203 7.97 -12.14 0.90
C THR A 203 7.70 -13.22 -0.14
N GLU A 204 6.63 -14.01 0.04
CA GLU A 204 6.20 -15.04 -0.90
C GLU A 204 5.75 -14.42 -2.22
N THR A 205 4.94 -13.37 -2.17
CA THR A 205 4.50 -12.60 -3.34
C THR A 205 5.67 -12.01 -4.12
N VAL A 206 6.64 -11.39 -3.44
CA VAL A 206 7.85 -10.85 -4.09
C VAL A 206 8.64 -11.98 -4.75
N LYS A 207 8.85 -13.11 -4.08
CA LYS A 207 9.55 -14.26 -4.66
C LYS A 207 8.83 -14.79 -5.90
N THR A 208 7.52 -14.94 -5.83
CA THR A 208 6.67 -15.40 -6.93
C THR A 208 6.75 -14.46 -8.13
N VAL A 209 6.53 -13.15 -7.92
CA VAL A 209 6.49 -12.16 -9.00
C VAL A 209 7.88 -11.90 -9.58
N VAL A 210 8.90 -11.69 -8.73
CA VAL A 210 10.27 -11.47 -9.21
C VAL A 210 10.87 -12.73 -9.82
N GLY A 211 10.55 -13.91 -9.28
CA GLY A 211 10.95 -15.20 -9.84
C GLY A 211 10.38 -15.40 -11.25
N ALA A 212 9.08 -15.16 -11.43
CA ALA A 212 8.42 -15.26 -12.73
C ALA A 212 9.00 -14.26 -13.76
N ILE A 213 9.23 -13.01 -13.36
CA ILE A 213 9.84 -11.99 -14.23
C ILE A 213 11.27 -12.39 -14.63
N ARG A 214 12.07 -12.93 -13.68
CA ARG A 214 13.43 -13.37 -13.97
C ARG A 214 13.47 -14.54 -14.94
N GLN A 215 12.64 -15.57 -14.74
CA GLN A 215 12.55 -16.70 -15.67
C GLN A 215 12.19 -16.24 -17.09
N ALA A 216 11.16 -15.39 -17.23
CA ALA A 216 10.78 -14.86 -18.53
C ALA A 216 11.87 -14.03 -19.20
N THR A 217 12.69 -13.31 -18.44
CA THR A 217 13.80 -12.52 -19.00
C THR A 217 14.97 -13.42 -19.41
N SER A 218 15.21 -14.52 -18.68
CA SER A 218 16.25 -15.49 -19.03
C SER A 218 15.89 -16.28 -20.29
N ASP A 219 14.64 -16.74 -20.41
CA ASP A 219 14.16 -17.56 -21.55
C ASP A 219 14.15 -16.78 -22.88
N GLU A 220 13.95 -15.45 -22.85
CA GLU A 220 14.10 -14.59 -24.04
C GLU A 220 15.55 -14.52 -24.56
N THR A 221 16.54 -14.75 -23.70
CA THR A 221 17.97 -14.62 -24.05
C THR A 221 18.53 -15.89 -24.69
N GLU A 222 17.85 -17.03 -24.53
CA GLU A 222 18.30 -18.34 -25.04
C GLU A 222 17.71 -18.72 -26.40
N LYS A 223 16.79 -17.94 -26.99
CA LYS A 223 16.34 -18.20 -28.38
C LYS A 223 17.50 -17.92 -29.35
N PRO A 224 18.07 -18.93 -30.03
CA PRO A 224 19.09 -18.69 -31.04
C PRO A 224 18.43 -17.91 -32.19
N GLN A 225 19.12 -16.89 -32.71
CA GLN A 225 18.77 -16.30 -34.00
C GLN A 225 18.93 -17.38 -35.07
N SER A 226 17.87 -18.12 -35.36
CA SER A 226 17.78 -18.94 -36.56
C SER A 226 17.61 -18.00 -37.75
N GLN A 227 18.68 -17.85 -38.52
CA GLN A 227 18.70 -17.28 -39.86
C GLN A 227 17.81 -18.07 -40.83
#